data_AF-A0A843HE70-F1
#
_entry.id   AF-A0A843HE70-F1
#
_cell.length_a   1.000
_cell.length_b   1.000
_cell.length_c   1.000
_cell.angle_alpha   90.00
_cell.angle_beta   90.00
_cell.angle_gamma   90.00
#
_symmetry.space_group_name_H-M   'P 1'
#
loop_
_entity.id
_entity.type
_entity.pdbx_description
1 polymer ?
#
loop_
_entity_poly.entity_id
_entity_poly.type
_entity_poly.pdbx_seq_one_letter_code
_entity_poly.pdbx_strand_id
1 'polypeptide(L)'
;MKKVILIAFYFNQVNEIASKRLRALAKYLPQFGWEPIVIVPDLGFIPKENDDLNCRIIYTEYEDMFSHFSNKFKKSKSSDFNDFNDSDDFKESKDSKDPIEFNDDKLKDSTYYSNPIASKAISIAGEVFAYPDGMKYWHESALKEASKIMNNEEIDAIISSSWPITCHTIAKDLKERQNIPWIADLRDLWNLNPYVSHTFIRNYFEK
;
A
#
# COMPACT_ATOMS: atom_id res chain seq x y z
N MET A 1 -9.19 -25.76 12.63
CA MET A 1 -8.23 -24.68 13.01
C MET A 1 -8.98 -23.37 12.97
N LYS A 2 -8.65 -22.43 13.86
CA LYS A 2 -9.22 -21.08 13.84
C LYS A 2 -8.64 -20.30 12.68
N LYS A 3 -9.37 -19.38 12.07
CA LYS A 3 -8.90 -18.58 10.93
C LYS A 3 -8.70 -17.12 11.31
N VAL A 4 -7.59 -16.55 10.86
CA VAL A 4 -7.27 -15.14 11.09
C VAL A 4 -6.94 -14.45 9.78
N ILE A 5 -7.61 -13.33 9.52
CA ILE A 5 -7.28 -12.46 8.38
C ILE A 5 -6.15 -11.51 8.79
N LEU A 6 -5.08 -11.48 8.01
CA LEU A 6 -3.97 -10.53 8.16
C LEU A 6 -4.07 -9.48 7.04
N ILE A 7 -4.34 -8.23 7.38
CA ILE A 7 -4.29 -7.10 6.43
C ILE A 7 -2.90 -6.48 6.50
N ALA A 8 -2.09 -6.69 5.45
CA ALA A 8 -0.66 -6.42 5.50
C ALA A 8 -0.09 -5.97 4.14
N PHE A 9 -0.04 -4.65 3.91
CA PHE A 9 0.37 -4.09 2.61
C PHE A 9 1.77 -4.54 2.16
N TYR A 10 2.74 -4.53 3.09
CA TYR A 10 4.14 -4.85 2.79
C TYR A 10 4.50 -6.32 2.96
N PHE A 11 3.53 -7.22 3.14
CA PHE A 11 3.83 -8.61 3.49
C PHE A 11 4.77 -9.29 2.49
N ASN A 12 4.63 -9.01 1.19
CA ASN A 12 5.48 -9.60 0.14
C ASN A 12 6.81 -8.87 -0.10
N GLN A 13 7.06 -7.74 0.58
CA GLN A 13 8.33 -7.03 0.49
C GLN A 13 9.32 -7.62 1.48
N VAL A 14 9.88 -8.80 1.19
CA VAL A 14 10.65 -9.60 2.17
C VAL A 14 11.87 -8.91 2.80
N ASN A 15 12.41 -7.88 2.14
CA ASN A 15 13.51 -7.10 2.68
C ASN A 15 13.07 -6.03 3.68
N GLU A 16 11.78 -5.67 3.69
CA GLU A 16 11.22 -4.68 4.60
C GLU A 16 11.06 -5.22 6.02
N ILE A 17 11.36 -4.38 7.00
CA ILE A 17 11.18 -4.73 8.43
C ILE A 17 9.71 -5.06 8.74
N ALA A 18 8.80 -4.38 8.03
CA ALA A 18 7.36 -4.60 8.07
C ALA A 18 6.98 -6.06 7.75
N SER A 19 7.57 -6.58 6.68
CA SER A 19 7.31 -7.91 6.16
C SER A 19 7.83 -8.99 7.11
N LYS A 20 9.09 -8.87 7.55
CA LYS A 20 9.78 -9.91 8.33
C LYS A 20 9.00 -10.37 9.55
N ARG A 21 8.46 -9.42 10.32
CA ARG A 21 7.73 -9.74 11.56
C ARG A 21 6.38 -10.39 11.27
N LEU A 22 5.62 -9.89 10.31
CA LEU A 22 4.33 -10.48 9.97
C LEU A 22 4.48 -11.84 9.27
N ARG A 23 5.50 -12.02 8.43
CA ARG A 23 5.80 -13.32 7.82
C ARG A 23 6.20 -14.34 8.89
N ALA A 24 6.99 -13.94 9.88
CA ALA A 24 7.29 -14.80 11.03
C ALA A 24 6.02 -15.16 11.81
N LEU A 25 5.14 -14.19 12.09
CA LEU A 25 3.86 -14.45 12.75
C LEU A 25 3.00 -15.44 11.96
N ALA A 26 2.79 -15.18 10.66
CA ALA A 26 2.03 -16.07 9.77
C ALA A 26 2.64 -17.48 9.69
N LYS A 27 3.96 -17.60 9.69
CA LYS A 27 4.66 -18.90 9.68
C LYS A 27 4.37 -19.74 10.93
N TYR A 28 4.32 -19.11 12.11
CA TYR A 28 4.22 -19.83 13.38
C TYR A 28 2.79 -19.96 13.91
N LEU A 29 1.83 -19.12 13.48
CA LEU A 29 0.42 -19.20 13.88
C LEU A 29 -0.21 -20.61 13.74
N PRO A 30 0.06 -21.39 12.67
CA PRO A 30 -0.46 -22.76 12.54
C PRO A 30 -0.08 -23.69 13.68
N GLN A 31 1.09 -23.49 14.31
CA GLN A 31 1.52 -24.29 15.48
C GLN A 31 0.61 -24.08 16.71
N PHE A 32 -0.11 -22.95 16.75
CA PHE A 32 -1.07 -22.61 17.79
C PHE A 32 -2.52 -22.84 17.35
N GLY A 33 -2.74 -23.58 16.26
CA GLY A 33 -4.07 -23.93 15.76
C GLY A 33 -4.76 -22.82 14.95
N TRP A 34 -4.01 -21.82 14.50
CA TRP A 34 -4.49 -20.70 13.69
C TRP A 34 -4.05 -20.81 12.23
N GLU A 35 -4.98 -20.66 11.30
CA GLU A 35 -4.76 -20.60 9.87
C GLU A 35 -4.75 -19.13 9.42
N PRO A 36 -3.58 -18.59 9.03
CA PRO A 36 -3.48 -17.21 8.55
C PRO A 36 -3.89 -17.09 7.08
N ILE A 37 -4.78 -16.14 6.81
CA ILE A 37 -5.20 -15.70 5.48
C ILE A 37 -4.71 -14.26 5.31
N VAL A 38 -3.70 -14.05 4.48
CA VAL A 38 -3.04 -12.76 4.32
C VAL A 38 -3.58 -12.03 3.10
N ILE A 39 -4.10 -10.81 3.28
CA ILE A 39 -4.57 -9.94 2.21
C ILE A 39 -3.48 -8.92 1.89
N VAL A 40 -3.05 -8.89 0.63
CA VAL A 40 -1.92 -8.08 0.14
C VAL A 40 -2.28 -7.42 -1.20
N PRO A 41 -1.76 -6.21 -1.50
CA PRO A 41 -1.90 -5.63 -2.82
C PRO A 41 -1.07 -6.42 -3.84
N ASP A 42 -1.59 -6.55 -5.06
CA ASP A 42 -0.81 -6.94 -6.23
C ASP A 42 -0.12 -5.69 -6.79
N LEU A 43 1.16 -5.55 -6.52
CA LEU A 43 1.96 -4.42 -7.00
C LEU A 43 2.54 -4.65 -8.41
N GLY A 44 2.38 -5.84 -8.99
CA GLY A 44 2.82 -6.17 -10.36
C GLY A 44 4.34 -6.32 -10.57
N PHE A 45 5.18 -5.59 -9.82
CA PHE A 45 6.65 -5.65 -9.92
C PHE A 45 7.31 -6.48 -8.82
N ILE A 46 6.57 -6.88 -7.80
CA ILE A 46 7.09 -7.73 -6.72
C ILE A 46 6.80 -9.19 -7.08
N PRO A 47 7.82 -10.06 -7.15
CA PRO A 47 7.61 -11.48 -7.36
C PRO A 47 6.65 -12.04 -6.30
N LYS A 48 5.69 -12.86 -6.76
CA LYS A 48 4.86 -13.65 -5.86
C LYS A 48 5.73 -14.79 -5.34
N GLU A 49 6.46 -14.53 -4.26
CA GLU A 49 7.28 -15.55 -3.62
C GLU A 49 6.36 -16.67 -3.09
N ASN A 50 6.61 -17.89 -3.56
CA ASN A 50 6.04 -19.11 -2.98
C ASN A 50 6.97 -19.56 -1.87
N ASP A 51 7.01 -18.78 -0.79
CA ASP A 51 7.67 -19.26 0.42
C ASP A 51 6.89 -20.43 1.03
N ASP A 52 7.60 -21.32 1.73
CA ASP A 52 7.01 -22.35 2.62
C ASP A 52 6.37 -21.71 3.87
N LEU A 53 5.59 -20.65 3.67
CA LEU A 53 4.70 -20.08 4.66
C LEU A 53 3.43 -20.92 4.65
N ASN A 54 3.12 -21.54 5.78
CA ASN A 54 1.86 -22.25 6.01
C ASN A 54 0.68 -21.26 6.14
N CYS A 55 0.49 -20.40 5.15
CA CYS A 55 -0.51 -19.34 5.10
C CYS A 55 -1.12 -19.23 3.71
N ARG A 56 -2.37 -18.78 3.64
CA ARG A 56 -3.06 -18.50 2.36
C ARG A 56 -2.90 -17.03 2.01
N ILE A 57 -2.21 -16.71 0.92
CA ILE A 57 -2.02 -15.32 0.47
C ILE A 57 -3.05 -14.98 -0.62
N ILE A 58 -3.75 -13.86 -0.44
CA ILE A 58 -4.77 -13.33 -1.34
C ILE A 58 -4.29 -11.98 -1.85
N TYR A 59 -4.05 -11.95 -3.16
CA TYR A 59 -3.65 -10.74 -3.88
C TYR A 59 -4.89 -9.97 -4.32
N THR A 60 -4.89 -8.66 -4.11
CA THR A 60 -5.98 -7.79 -4.54
C THR A 60 -5.46 -6.65 -5.40
N GLU A 61 -6.29 -6.12 -6.26
CA GLU A 61 -5.93 -4.97 -7.10
C GLU A 61 -5.48 -3.77 -6.25
N TYR A 62 -4.45 -3.06 -6.71
CA TYR A 62 -4.00 -1.79 -6.15
C TYR A 62 -3.85 -0.78 -7.28
N GLU A 63 -4.53 0.36 -7.14
CA GLU A 63 -4.32 1.53 -8.00
C GLU A 63 -3.52 2.55 -7.17
N ASP A 64 -2.37 2.98 -7.67
CA ASP A 64 -1.61 4.04 -7.00
C ASP A 64 -2.32 5.40 -7.14
N MET A 65 -2.07 6.30 -6.19
CA MET A 65 -2.70 7.64 -6.16
C MET A 65 -2.50 8.42 -7.46
N PHE A 66 -1.30 8.34 -8.06
CA PHE A 66 -0.98 9.09 -9.27
C PHE A 66 -1.70 8.52 -10.48
N SER A 67 -1.81 7.20 -10.61
CA SER A 67 -2.63 6.54 -11.62
C SER A 67 -4.10 6.90 -11.48
N HIS A 68 -4.63 6.90 -10.25
CA HIS A 68 -6.03 7.26 -9.99
C HIS A 68 -6.35 8.69 -10.45
N PHE A 69 -5.43 9.64 -10.21
CA PHE A 69 -5.61 11.02 -10.64
C PHE A 69 -5.35 11.16 -12.16
N SER A 70 -4.25 10.63 -12.68
CA SER A 70 -3.88 10.76 -14.10
C SER A 70 -4.90 10.11 -15.04
N ASN A 71 -5.50 8.97 -14.69
CA ASN A 71 -6.55 8.32 -15.47
C ASN A 71 -7.82 9.19 -15.53
N LYS A 72 -8.13 9.93 -14.46
CA LYS A 72 -9.24 10.88 -14.42
C LYS A 72 -8.97 12.13 -15.27
N PHE A 73 -7.71 12.59 -15.31
CA PHE A 73 -7.28 13.70 -16.16
C PHE A 73 -7.19 13.31 -17.64
N LYS A 74 -6.78 12.08 -17.97
CA LYS A 74 -6.83 11.54 -19.33
C LYS A 74 -8.27 11.36 -19.84
N LYS A 75 -9.20 10.91 -18.99
CA LYS A 75 -10.65 10.89 -19.31
C LYS A 75 -11.24 12.28 -19.55
N SER A 76 -10.66 13.32 -18.95
CA SER A 76 -11.10 14.71 -19.15
C SER A 76 -10.50 15.37 -20.40
N LYS A 77 -9.45 14.79 -21.01
CA LYS A 77 -8.75 15.33 -22.19
C LYS A 77 -9.09 14.60 -23.50
N SER A 78 -10.04 13.68 -23.51
CA SER A 78 -10.47 12.97 -24.74
C SER A 78 -11.47 13.78 -25.58
N SER A 79 -11.31 15.10 -25.62
CA SER A 79 -11.70 15.94 -26.76
C SER A 79 -10.53 16.90 -26.96
N ASP A 80 -9.83 16.73 -28.07
CA ASP A 80 -8.73 17.56 -28.54
C ASP A 80 -7.41 17.40 -27.79
N PHE A 81 -6.58 16.45 -28.23
CA PHE A 81 -5.16 16.67 -28.56
C PHE A 81 -4.59 15.34 -29.10
N ASN A 82 -4.87 15.08 -30.38
CA ASN A 82 -4.02 14.24 -31.22
C ASN A 82 -2.88 15.13 -31.71
N ASP A 83 -1.68 14.90 -31.20
CA ASP A 83 -0.41 14.94 -31.92
C ASP A 83 0.68 14.99 -30.87
N PHE A 84 1.51 13.96 -30.82
CA PHE A 84 2.95 14.00 -30.68
C PHE A 84 3.41 12.53 -30.63
N ASN A 85 3.58 11.97 -31.82
CA ASN A 85 4.44 10.83 -32.04
C ASN A 85 5.87 11.28 -31.70
N ASP A 86 6.51 10.64 -30.74
CA ASP A 86 7.96 10.48 -30.76
C ASP A 86 8.26 8.99 -30.58
N SER A 87 8.58 8.40 -31.72
CA SER A 87 9.34 7.17 -31.82
C SER A 87 10.74 7.41 -31.26
N ASP A 88 11.13 6.70 -30.22
CA ASP A 88 12.54 6.45 -29.97
C ASP A 88 12.76 4.99 -29.57
N ASP A 89 13.45 4.31 -30.47
CA ASP A 89 13.96 2.95 -30.38
C ASP A 89 14.85 2.76 -29.15
N PHE A 90 14.47 1.87 -28.24
CA PHE A 90 15.39 1.32 -27.24
C PHE A 90 15.92 -0.03 -27.70
N LYS A 91 17.13 -0.02 -28.27
CA LYS A 91 17.95 -1.22 -28.49
C LYS A 91 18.46 -1.73 -27.15
N GLU A 92 18.10 -2.99 -26.88
CA GLU A 92 18.61 -3.82 -25.79
C GLU A 92 20.13 -4.02 -25.93
N SER A 93 20.90 -3.75 -24.85
CA SER A 93 22.28 -4.23 -24.74
C SER A 93 22.49 -4.90 -23.38
N LYS A 94 23.00 -6.13 -23.45
CA LYS A 94 23.28 -7.04 -22.35
C LYS A 94 24.61 -6.72 -21.68
N ASP A 95 24.70 -7.16 -20.42
CA ASP A 95 25.90 -7.48 -19.62
C ASP A 95 26.74 -6.32 -19.06
N SER A 96 26.60 -6.10 -17.75
CA SER A 96 27.74 -6.00 -16.82
C SER A 96 27.26 -6.11 -15.37
N LYS A 97 27.94 -6.98 -14.61
CA LYS A 97 27.79 -7.18 -13.17
C LYS A 97 28.61 -6.11 -12.46
N ASP A 98 27.96 -5.13 -11.86
CA ASP A 98 28.54 -4.27 -10.82
C ASP A 98 27.43 -3.84 -9.83
N PRO A 99 27.75 -3.56 -8.55
CA PRO A 99 26.76 -3.18 -7.55
C PRO A 99 26.12 -1.85 -7.93
N ILE A 100 24.79 -1.80 -7.98
CA ILE A 100 24.03 -0.57 -8.24
C ILE A 100 24.21 0.35 -7.03
N GLU A 101 25.17 1.27 -7.10
CA GLU A 101 25.17 2.48 -6.29
C GLU A 101 23.90 3.26 -6.66
N PHE A 102 23.01 3.44 -5.68
CA PHE A 102 21.87 4.35 -5.80
C PHE A 102 22.40 5.79 -5.85
N ASN A 103 22.73 6.24 -7.06
CA ASN A 103 22.90 7.66 -7.36
C ASN A 103 21.51 8.33 -7.32
N ASP A 104 21.22 8.98 -6.20
CA ASP A 104 20.03 9.81 -5.94
C ASP A 104 19.86 11.01 -6.91
N ASP A 105 20.81 11.22 -7.82
CA ASP A 105 20.87 12.41 -8.67
C ASP A 105 20.03 12.35 -9.97
N LYS A 106 19.28 11.28 -10.20
CA LYS A 106 18.45 11.10 -11.41
C LYS A 106 16.92 11.06 -11.18
N LEU A 107 16.44 11.72 -10.13
CA LEU A 107 15.06 12.19 -10.02
C LEU A 107 15.01 13.72 -10.07
N LYS A 108 15.62 14.30 -11.10
CA LYS A 108 15.47 15.71 -11.46
C LYS A 108 14.69 15.78 -12.77
N ASP A 109 13.40 15.46 -12.75
CA ASP A 109 12.55 15.74 -13.90
C ASP A 109 11.22 16.41 -13.52
N SER A 110 11.09 17.64 -14.04
CA SER A 110 9.86 18.28 -14.49
C SER A 110 8.80 18.65 -13.46
N THR A 111 9.07 19.64 -12.60
CA THR A 111 8.11 20.72 -12.22
C THR A 111 8.74 21.60 -11.15
N TYR A 112 9.69 22.45 -11.55
CA TYR A 112 10.08 23.59 -10.73
C TYR A 112 8.90 24.57 -10.67
N TYR A 113 7.96 24.37 -9.74
CA TYR A 113 6.98 25.40 -9.40
C TYR A 113 7.74 26.56 -8.77
N SER A 114 7.94 27.63 -9.55
CA SER A 114 8.68 28.83 -9.17
C SER A 114 7.99 29.69 -8.10
N ASN A 115 6.78 29.33 -7.66
CA ASN A 115 6.02 30.07 -6.65
C ASN A 115 5.85 29.25 -5.35
N PRO A 116 6.42 29.71 -4.21
CA PRO A 116 6.38 29.01 -2.93
C PRO A 116 4.96 28.88 -2.35
N ILE A 117 4.02 29.73 -2.75
CA ILE A 117 2.62 29.64 -2.31
C ILE A 117 1.92 28.50 -3.05
N ALA A 118 2.18 28.37 -4.35
CA ALA A 118 1.60 27.31 -5.17
C ALA A 118 2.10 25.93 -4.73
N SER A 119 3.41 25.79 -4.47
CA SER A 119 3.97 24.52 -3.98
C SER A 119 3.37 24.12 -2.63
N LYS A 120 3.16 25.07 -1.71
CA LYS A 120 2.49 24.82 -0.43
C LYS A 120 1.02 24.43 -0.58
N ALA A 121 0.29 25.06 -1.50
CA ALA A 121 -1.09 24.68 -1.80
C ALA A 121 -1.17 23.26 -2.37
N ILE A 122 -0.26 22.90 -3.28
CA ILE A 122 -0.17 21.56 -3.86
C ILE A 122 0.17 20.52 -2.79
N SER A 123 1.11 20.79 -1.88
CA SER A 123 1.46 19.85 -0.81
C SER A 123 0.29 19.60 0.15
N ILE A 124 -0.46 20.66 0.50
CA ILE A 124 -1.66 20.53 1.35
C ILE A 124 -2.74 19.72 0.63
N ALA A 125 -3.02 20.02 -0.63
CA ALA A 125 -4.00 19.27 -1.42
C ALA A 125 -3.59 17.80 -1.52
N GLY A 126 -2.30 17.54 -1.80
CA GLY A 126 -1.71 16.20 -1.82
C GLY A 126 -1.95 15.44 -0.52
N GLU A 127 -1.72 16.05 0.65
CA GLU A 127 -1.97 15.39 1.94
C GLU A 127 -3.44 15.09 2.21
N VAL A 128 -4.35 15.98 1.80
CA VAL A 128 -5.80 15.74 1.92
C VAL A 128 -6.22 14.57 1.02
N PHE A 129 -5.75 14.54 -0.23
CA PHE A 129 -5.99 13.41 -1.13
C PHE A 129 -5.25 12.15 -0.70
N ALA A 130 -4.15 12.26 0.03
CA ALA A 130 -3.44 11.14 0.60
C ALA A 130 -3.98 10.73 1.98
N TYR A 131 -5.00 11.37 2.56
CA TYR A 131 -5.43 10.99 3.90
C TYR A 131 -6.18 9.63 3.88
N PRO A 132 -5.84 8.68 4.78
CA PRO A 132 -4.82 8.79 5.81
C PRO A 132 -3.40 8.46 5.34
N ASP A 133 -3.24 7.65 4.29
CA ASP A 133 -1.97 7.53 3.57
C ASP A 133 -2.21 7.31 2.06
N GLY A 134 -1.14 7.38 1.27
CA GLY A 134 -1.22 7.21 -0.18
C GLY A 134 -1.65 5.81 -0.62
N MET A 135 -1.67 4.83 0.28
CA MET A 135 -2.13 3.47 0.02
C MET A 135 -3.64 3.32 0.19
N LYS A 136 -4.37 4.38 0.55
CA LYS A 136 -5.84 4.36 0.72
C LYS A 136 -6.61 3.83 -0.49
N TYR A 137 -6.04 3.92 -1.68
CA TYR A 137 -6.64 3.42 -2.91
C TYR A 137 -6.63 1.88 -3.02
N TRP A 138 -5.94 1.20 -2.09
CA TRP A 138 -6.05 -0.25 -1.87
C TRP A 138 -7.32 -0.64 -1.10
N HIS A 139 -7.92 0.31 -0.36
CA HIS A 139 -8.96 0.05 0.63
C HIS A 139 -10.12 -0.77 0.08
N GLU A 140 -10.71 -0.32 -1.03
CA GLU A 140 -11.91 -0.93 -1.60
C GLU A 140 -11.65 -2.36 -2.08
N SER A 141 -10.54 -2.57 -2.80
CA SER A 141 -10.16 -3.89 -3.31
C SER A 141 -9.90 -4.89 -2.19
N ALA A 142 -9.16 -4.47 -1.16
CA ALA A 142 -8.87 -5.31 0.00
C ALA A 142 -10.14 -5.63 0.80
N LEU A 143 -10.96 -4.61 1.07
CA LEU A 143 -12.20 -4.74 1.82
C LEU A 143 -13.18 -5.68 1.12
N LYS A 144 -13.29 -5.59 -0.21
CA LYS A 144 -14.14 -6.45 -1.03
C LYS A 144 -13.73 -7.92 -0.94
N GLU A 145 -12.45 -8.24 -1.19
CA GLU A 145 -11.99 -9.63 -1.17
C GLU A 145 -12.00 -10.22 0.24
N ALA A 146 -11.61 -9.44 1.26
CA ALA A 146 -11.71 -9.88 2.65
C ALA A 146 -13.17 -10.14 3.06
N SER A 147 -14.10 -9.24 2.69
CA SER A 147 -15.53 -9.45 2.96
C SER A 147 -16.06 -10.72 2.27
N LYS A 148 -15.63 -10.99 1.03
CA LYS A 148 -16.00 -12.21 0.31
C LYS A 148 -15.51 -13.45 1.03
N ILE A 149 -14.30 -13.45 1.58
CA ILE A 149 -13.77 -14.56 2.36
C ILE A 149 -14.59 -14.75 3.65
N MET A 150 -14.85 -13.67 4.38
CA MET A 150 -15.63 -13.69 5.63
C MET A 150 -17.08 -14.17 5.43
N ASN A 151 -17.65 -13.99 4.23
CA ASN A 151 -18.99 -14.49 3.92
C ASN A 151 -19.01 -15.98 3.59
N ASN A 152 -17.88 -16.55 3.15
CA ASN A 152 -17.79 -17.95 2.72
C ASN A 152 -17.14 -18.86 3.78
N GLU A 153 -16.41 -18.27 4.72
CA GLU A 153 -15.61 -18.97 5.71
C GLU A 153 -15.76 -18.30 7.08
N GLU A 154 -15.82 -19.10 8.14
CA GLU A 154 -15.82 -18.59 9.51
C GLU A 154 -14.43 -18.01 9.85
N ILE A 155 -14.39 -16.72 10.15
CA ILE A 155 -13.17 -15.99 10.54
C ILE A 155 -13.25 -15.62 12.01
N ASP A 156 -12.27 -16.05 12.79
CA ASP A 156 -12.24 -15.87 14.23
C ASP A 156 -11.62 -14.53 14.68
N ALA A 157 -10.75 -13.94 13.84
CA ALA A 157 -10.07 -12.68 14.17
C ALA A 157 -9.52 -11.95 12.93
N ILE A 158 -9.28 -10.65 13.09
CA ILE A 158 -8.49 -9.83 12.17
C ILE A 158 -7.24 -9.32 12.88
N ILE A 159 -6.13 -9.35 12.17
CA ILE A 159 -4.90 -8.63 12.50
C ILE A 159 -4.63 -7.65 11.36
N SER A 160 -4.31 -6.40 11.66
CA SER A 160 -3.78 -5.47 10.67
C SER A 160 -2.52 -4.82 11.18
N SER A 161 -1.55 -4.58 10.30
CA SER A 161 -0.26 -3.99 10.67
C SER A 161 -0.03 -2.70 9.91
N SER A 162 0.31 -1.63 10.65
CA SER A 162 0.74 -0.37 10.09
C SER A 162 2.24 -0.18 10.26
N TRP A 163 2.93 0.64 9.46
CA TRP A 163 2.47 1.38 8.27
C TRP A 163 2.17 0.45 7.06
N PRO A 164 1.24 0.77 6.13
CA PRO A 164 0.37 1.94 6.07
C PRO A 164 -0.80 1.85 7.05
N ILE A 165 -1.32 3.01 7.41
CA ILE A 165 -2.49 3.18 8.25
C ILE A 165 -3.75 2.60 7.59
N THR A 166 -3.84 2.64 6.27
CA THR A 166 -4.93 2.06 5.47
C THR A 166 -5.23 0.61 5.86
N CYS A 167 -4.22 -0.17 6.28
CA CYS A 167 -4.43 -1.52 6.81
C CYS A 167 -5.39 -1.55 8.02
N HIS A 168 -5.28 -0.56 8.92
CA HIS A 168 -6.16 -0.44 10.08
C HIS A 168 -7.56 0.03 9.70
N THR A 169 -7.71 0.93 8.72
CA THR A 169 -9.03 1.37 8.28
C THR A 169 -9.81 0.22 7.62
N ILE A 170 -9.14 -0.59 6.79
CA ILE A 170 -9.74 -1.81 6.20
C ILE A 170 -10.21 -2.75 7.32
N ALA A 171 -9.36 -3.02 8.32
CA ALA A 171 -9.69 -3.92 9.41
C ALA A 171 -10.80 -3.40 10.31
N LYS A 172 -10.84 -2.08 10.56
CA LYS A 172 -11.94 -1.42 11.27
C LYS A 172 -13.27 -1.66 10.55
N ASP A 173 -13.31 -1.44 9.25
CA ASP A 173 -14.54 -1.58 8.46
C ASP A 173 -14.99 -3.05 8.38
N LEU A 174 -14.06 -4.00 8.27
CA LEU A 174 -14.37 -5.44 8.36
C LEU A 174 -14.93 -5.82 9.72
N LYS A 175 -14.31 -5.35 10.81
CA LYS A 175 -14.80 -5.55 12.18
C LYS A 175 -16.21 -5.03 12.35
N GLU A 176 -16.48 -3.80 11.90
CA GLU A 176 -17.80 -3.16 12.05
C GLU A 176 -18.90 -3.93 11.33
N ARG A 177 -18.58 -4.60 10.21
CA ARG A 177 -19.53 -5.41 9.44
C ARG A 177 -19.88 -6.75 10.09
N GLN A 178 -18.94 -7.39 10.76
CA GLN A 178 -19.03 -8.81 11.16
C GLN A 178 -18.85 -9.04 12.67
N ASN A 179 -18.60 -7.97 13.44
CA ASN A 179 -18.41 -7.98 14.89
C ASN A 179 -17.37 -8.98 15.40
N ILE A 180 -16.25 -9.10 14.69
CA ILE A 180 -15.15 -10.02 15.05
C ILE A 180 -14.01 -9.32 15.80
N PRO A 181 -13.26 -10.02 16.66
CA PRO A 181 -12.09 -9.47 17.34
C PRO A 181 -11.06 -8.92 16.34
N TRP A 182 -10.55 -7.72 16.63
CA TRP A 182 -9.53 -7.07 15.82
C TRP A 182 -8.33 -6.66 16.68
N ILE A 183 -7.14 -7.09 16.27
CA ILE A 183 -5.86 -6.65 16.81
C ILE A 183 -5.21 -5.67 15.82
N ALA A 184 -5.06 -4.42 16.25
CA ALA A 184 -4.33 -3.40 15.50
C ALA A 184 -2.86 -3.38 15.95
N ASP A 185 -1.98 -3.81 15.05
CA ASP A 185 -0.54 -3.84 15.26
C ASP A 185 0.09 -2.52 14.76
N LEU A 186 0.33 -1.62 15.72
CA LEU A 186 0.95 -0.30 15.53
C LEU A 186 2.47 -0.44 15.68
N ARG A 187 3.21 -0.51 14.56
CA ARG A 187 4.68 -0.58 14.58
C ARG A 187 5.33 0.72 15.01
N ASP A 188 4.77 1.79 14.47
CA ASP A 188 5.20 3.16 14.66
C ASP A 188 4.02 3.97 15.21
N LEU A 189 4.33 5.12 15.81
CA LEU A 189 3.30 6.06 16.25
C LEU A 189 2.51 6.56 15.03
N TRP A 190 1.22 6.84 15.23
CA TRP A 190 0.38 7.43 14.18
C TRP A 190 0.73 8.90 13.95
N ASN A 191 0.52 9.73 14.98
CA ASN A 191 0.61 11.20 14.89
C ASN A 191 2.01 11.76 15.19
N LEU A 192 2.86 10.95 15.81
CA LEU A 192 4.24 11.31 16.18
C LEU A 192 5.25 10.39 15.50
N ASN A 193 4.94 9.93 14.29
CA ASN A 193 5.83 9.09 13.51
C ASN A 193 7.09 9.88 13.11
N PRO A 194 8.30 9.53 13.57
CA PRO A 194 9.51 10.26 13.20
C PRO A 194 9.89 10.10 11.72
N TYR A 195 9.31 9.11 11.03
CA TYR A 195 9.60 8.81 9.62
C TYR A 195 8.66 9.52 8.65
N VAL A 196 7.61 10.19 9.13
CA VAL A 196 6.63 10.87 8.28
C VAL A 196 6.58 12.35 8.62
N SER A 197 6.89 13.19 7.63
CA SER A 197 6.80 14.65 7.76
C SER A 197 5.51 15.16 7.13
N HIS A 198 4.59 15.64 7.95
CA HIS A 198 3.33 16.21 7.51
C HIS A 198 3.35 17.74 7.49
N THR A 199 2.47 18.35 6.69
CA THR A 199 2.25 19.80 6.72
C THR A 199 1.70 20.23 8.08
N PHE A 200 1.84 21.52 8.37
CA PHE A 200 1.32 22.11 9.61
C PHE A 200 -0.17 21.81 9.86
N ILE A 201 -0.99 21.79 8.80
CA ILE A 201 -2.43 21.53 8.91
C ILE A 201 -2.66 20.13 9.45
N ARG A 202 -2.03 19.13 8.82
CA ARG A 202 -2.19 17.74 9.21
C ARG A 202 -1.62 17.46 10.61
N ASN A 203 -0.46 18.02 10.94
CA ASN A 203 0.09 17.97 12.30
C ASN A 203 -0.80 18.63 13.35
N TYR A 204 -1.57 19.66 12.99
CA TYR A 204 -2.48 20.33 13.92
C TYR A 204 -3.71 19.47 14.22
N PHE A 205 -4.28 18.81 13.20
CA PHE A 205 -5.48 17.99 13.37
C PHE A 205 -5.21 16.58 13.91
N GLU A 206 -4.00 16.05 13.73
CA GLU A 206 -3.61 14.73 14.26
C GLU A 206 -2.98 14.80 15.67
N LYS A 207 -2.84 15.99 16.27
CA LYS A 207 -2.29 16.18 17.61
C LYS A 207 -3.22 15.69 18.72
#